data_AF-A0A833UGL3-F1
#
_entry.id   AF-A0A833UGL3-F1
#
_cell.length_a   1.000
_cell.length_b   1.000
_cell.length_c   1.000
_cell.angle_alpha   90.00
_cell.angle_beta   90.00
_cell.angle_gamma   90.00
#
_symmetry.space_group_name_H-M   'P 1'
#
loop_
_entity.id
_entity.type
_entity.pdbx_description
1 polymer ?
#
loop_
_entity_poly.entity_id
_entity_poly.type
_entity_poly.pdbx_seq_one_letter_code
_entity_poly.pdbx_strand_id
1 'polypeptide(L)'
;MAESYFLSESGSPISLGRIYDLLVSVGYADAVKTDISASEKLRSGIVWCIAAVNDETLTHLEEIEIENRIGEALRLIGCPHPLEASQIETLDFKAIFPVVQWLVNRVRTLQDDDRDHENQKELGLDIMNKIKLLRERIDKEGATIAVQKLIPLLGSLKNLELQESEFQSNCNVKRSELQADIIELEGRIASDWDGKIPSDCLSHSLVESLEELHSAKKELAARCRAIIAVKRQLDDVPSQSELIQYERRFSELYVHIQKKHRQTRQYYGTYNALLEIKELMLKETSLLNSISAQFQEAITNAAGRMKLIDSMEGIVKSSQQKQEKVQLGFQEEQKVCDALKQRNAAASAEQRRCYTLLKAFQEECSKNEKLRCQSCT
;
A
#
# COMPACT_ATOMS: atom_id res chain seq x y z
N MET A 1 -21.95 -10.41 20.00
CA MET A 1 -22.56 -11.70 19.61
C MET A 1 -21.66 -12.29 18.53
N ALA A 2 -20.69 -13.10 18.94
CA ALA A 2 -19.72 -13.73 18.06
C ALA A 2 -20.20 -15.14 17.76
N GLU A 3 -20.58 -15.39 16.52
CA GLU A 3 -20.90 -16.74 16.02
C GLU A 3 -19.61 -17.55 15.95
N SER A 4 -19.47 -18.49 16.88
CA SER A 4 -18.46 -19.54 16.84
C SER A 4 -18.74 -20.44 15.65
N TYR A 5 -17.84 -20.41 14.66
CA TYR A 5 -17.79 -21.37 13.55
C TYR A 5 -17.53 -22.78 14.09
N PHE A 6 -18.60 -23.50 14.47
CA PHE A 6 -18.59 -24.94 14.58
C PHE A 6 -18.68 -25.52 13.16
N LEU A 7 -17.53 -25.90 12.60
CA LEU A 7 -17.50 -26.78 11.43
C LEU A 7 -18.00 -28.16 11.87
N SER A 8 -19.20 -28.53 11.41
CA SER A 8 -19.74 -29.88 11.54
C SER A 8 -18.87 -30.86 10.75
N GLU A 9 -18.23 -31.80 11.45
CA GLU A 9 -17.48 -32.88 10.81
C GLU A 9 -18.42 -33.94 10.23
N SER A 10 -18.25 -34.19 8.93
CA SER A 10 -18.69 -35.41 8.26
C SER A 10 -17.77 -36.58 8.66
N GLY A 11 -18.39 -37.71 9.00
CA GLY A 11 -17.75 -38.89 9.56
C GLY A 11 -16.71 -39.55 8.65
N SER A 12 -15.45 -39.24 8.91
CA SER A 12 -14.29 -40.05 8.52
C SER A 12 -13.68 -40.68 9.79
N PRO A 13 -13.18 -41.92 9.76
CA PRO A 13 -12.59 -42.54 10.93
C PRO A 13 -11.39 -41.71 11.38
N ILE A 14 -11.40 -41.26 12.64
CA ILE A 14 -10.29 -40.53 13.26
C ILE A 14 -9.05 -41.42 13.17
N SER A 15 -8.10 -41.02 12.31
CA SER A 15 -6.88 -41.77 12.07
C SER A 15 -5.70 -41.09 12.76
N LEU A 16 -4.75 -41.89 13.25
CA LEU A 16 -3.50 -41.43 13.86
C LEU A 16 -2.77 -40.40 12.97
N GLY A 17 -2.79 -40.61 11.65
CA GLY A 17 -2.18 -39.71 10.68
C GLY A 17 -2.76 -38.30 10.72
N ARG A 18 -4.08 -38.15 10.90
CA ARG A 18 -4.73 -36.83 10.98
C ARG A 18 -4.34 -36.05 12.23
N ILE A 19 -4.06 -36.74 13.33
CA ILE A 19 -3.55 -36.10 14.56
C ILE A 19 -2.11 -35.64 14.36
N TYR A 20 -1.27 -36.44 13.69
CA TYR A 20 0.10 -36.04 13.35
C TYR A 20 0.13 -34.87 12.37
N ASP A 21 -0.72 -34.86 11.36
CA ASP A 21 -0.81 -33.73 10.42
C ASP A 21 -1.15 -32.42 11.14
N LEU A 22 -2.03 -32.47 12.15
CA LEU A 22 -2.37 -31.31 12.97
C LEU A 22 -1.17 -30.83 13.81
N LEU A 23 -0.39 -31.73 14.42
CA LEU A 23 0.81 -31.39 15.19
C LEU A 23 1.94 -30.83 14.28
N VAL A 24 2.13 -31.42 13.10
CA VAL A 24 3.08 -30.90 12.11
C VAL A 24 2.68 -29.50 11.64
N SER A 25 1.37 -29.23 11.50
CA SER A 25 0.86 -27.92 11.07
C SER A 25 1.18 -26.75 12.00
N VAL A 26 1.57 -27.03 13.25
CA VAL A 26 2.00 -26.02 14.23
C VAL A 26 3.50 -26.01 14.48
N GLY A 27 4.26 -26.88 13.81
CA GLY A 27 5.73 -26.89 13.85
C GLY A 27 6.36 -28.04 14.64
N TYR A 28 5.58 -29.01 15.14
CA TYR A 28 6.12 -30.18 15.84
C TYR A 28 6.66 -31.21 14.83
N ALA A 29 7.95 -31.08 14.49
CA ALA A 29 8.63 -31.92 13.48
C ALA A 29 8.77 -33.40 13.88
N ASP A 30 8.72 -33.70 15.18
CA ASP A 30 8.97 -35.04 15.72
C ASP A 30 7.81 -36.01 15.49
N ALA A 31 6.64 -35.50 15.09
CA ALA A 31 5.52 -36.33 14.63
C ALA A 31 5.84 -37.14 13.34
N VAL A 32 6.85 -36.75 12.57
CA VAL A 32 7.24 -37.40 11.30
C VAL A 32 8.31 -38.48 11.47
N LYS A 33 9.05 -38.49 12.60
CA LYS A 33 10.16 -39.42 12.85
C LYS A 33 9.66 -40.87 12.94
N THR A 34 10.29 -41.85 12.30
CA THR A 34 9.82 -43.26 12.33
C THR A 34 10.23 -44.05 13.56
N ASP A 35 11.18 -43.53 14.34
CA ASP A 35 11.91 -44.29 15.36
C ASP A 35 11.27 -44.23 16.76
N ILE A 36 10.18 -43.46 16.91
CA ILE A 36 9.49 -43.19 18.18
C ILE A 36 8.11 -43.86 18.17
N SER A 37 7.71 -44.43 19.32
CA SER A 37 6.41 -45.09 19.47
C SER A 37 5.23 -44.12 19.28
N ALA A 38 4.08 -44.64 18.86
CA ALA A 38 2.92 -43.78 18.53
C ALA A 38 2.35 -43.03 19.75
N SER A 39 2.35 -43.66 20.92
CA SER A 39 1.91 -43.05 22.17
C SER A 39 2.87 -41.95 22.63
N GLU A 40 4.17 -42.16 22.47
CA GLU A 40 5.22 -41.21 22.86
C GLU A 40 5.25 -39.99 21.94
N LYS A 41 5.04 -40.15 20.63
CA LYS A 41 4.85 -39.00 19.72
C LYS A 41 3.65 -38.13 20.07
N LEU A 42 2.54 -38.77 20.42
CA LEU A 42 1.33 -38.06 20.83
C LEU A 42 1.56 -37.33 22.16
N ARG A 43 2.19 -38.01 23.12
CA ARG A 43 2.55 -37.43 24.42
C ARG A 43 3.43 -36.21 24.25
N SER A 44 4.54 -36.35 23.54
CA SER A 44 5.51 -35.27 23.31
C SER A 44 4.94 -34.14 22.44
N GLY A 45 4.08 -34.45 21.47
CA GLY A 45 3.37 -33.43 20.68
C GLY A 45 2.36 -32.63 21.50
N ILE A 46 1.64 -33.27 22.41
CA ILE A 46 0.72 -32.59 23.35
C ILE A 46 1.52 -31.72 24.32
N VAL A 47 2.60 -32.24 24.90
CA VAL A 47 3.50 -31.50 25.79
C VAL A 47 4.11 -30.29 25.07
N TRP A 48 4.54 -30.44 23.82
CA TRP A 48 5.06 -29.34 23.00
C TRP A 48 4.01 -28.26 22.77
N CYS A 49 2.78 -28.63 22.43
CA CYS A 49 1.70 -27.66 22.25
C CYS A 49 1.34 -26.94 23.56
N ILE A 50 1.34 -27.66 24.69
CA ILE A 50 1.14 -27.09 26.03
C ILE A 50 2.24 -26.07 26.35
N ALA A 51 3.50 -26.39 26.05
CA ALA A 51 4.63 -25.47 26.25
C ALA A 51 4.53 -24.24 25.31
N ALA A 52 4.11 -24.42 24.06
CA ALA A 52 3.97 -23.33 23.09
C ALA A 52 2.79 -22.37 23.37
N VAL A 53 1.77 -22.80 24.10
CA VAL A 53 0.65 -21.95 24.54
C VAL A 53 0.99 -21.15 25.80
N ASN A 54 2.11 -21.44 26.45
CA ASN A 54 2.40 -20.99 27.80
C ASN A 54 2.86 -19.52 27.84
N ASP A 55 1.96 -18.64 28.32
CA ASP A 55 2.26 -17.29 28.79
C ASP A 55 2.22 -17.34 30.33
N GLU A 56 3.40 -17.25 30.95
CA GLU A 56 3.69 -17.07 32.39
C GLU A 56 3.27 -18.14 33.43
N THR A 57 2.22 -18.97 33.23
CA THR A 57 1.62 -19.78 34.32
C THR A 57 2.32 -21.12 34.68
N LEU A 58 3.10 -21.74 33.78
CA LEU A 58 3.79 -23.03 34.03
C LEU A 58 5.32 -22.90 34.12
N THR A 59 5.87 -21.70 34.31
CA THR A 59 7.32 -21.40 34.37
C THR A 59 8.11 -22.18 35.44
N HIS A 60 7.42 -22.84 36.37
CA HIS A 60 8.02 -23.64 37.46
C HIS A 60 8.05 -25.15 37.25
N LEU A 61 7.46 -25.69 36.17
CA LEU A 61 7.44 -27.13 35.90
C LEU A 61 8.44 -27.48 34.79
N GLU A 62 9.39 -28.38 35.07
CA GLU A 62 10.31 -28.91 34.05
C GLU A 62 9.52 -29.73 33.00
N GLU A 63 10.01 -29.84 31.75
CA GLU A 63 9.34 -30.60 30.67
C GLU A 63 8.95 -32.03 31.10
N ILE A 64 9.76 -32.64 31.97
CA ILE A 64 9.56 -33.97 32.54
C ILE A 64 8.37 -34.01 33.52
N GLU A 65 8.06 -32.92 34.23
CA GLU A 65 6.90 -32.84 35.11
C GLU A 65 5.60 -32.63 34.32
N ILE A 66 5.66 -31.89 33.21
CA ILE A 66 4.52 -31.70 32.30
C ILE A 66 4.14 -33.03 31.63
N GLU A 67 5.14 -33.82 31.24
CA GLU A 67 4.95 -35.14 30.63
C GLU A 67 4.24 -36.15 31.56
N ASN A 68 4.47 -36.04 32.87
CA ASN A 68 3.86 -36.88 33.89
C ASN A 68 2.47 -36.40 34.35
N ARG A 69 2.11 -35.12 34.12
CA ARG A 69 0.85 -34.50 34.60
C ARG A 69 0.09 -33.75 33.50
N ILE A 70 0.07 -34.28 32.28
CA ILE A 70 -0.60 -33.69 31.11
C ILE A 70 -2.04 -33.26 31.41
N GLY A 71 -2.81 -34.11 32.10
CA GLY A 71 -4.21 -33.81 32.45
C GLY A 71 -4.38 -32.60 33.39
N GLU A 72 -3.38 -32.30 34.21
CA GLU A 72 -3.38 -31.11 35.08
C GLU A 72 -2.89 -29.87 34.35
N ALA A 73 -1.85 -30.00 33.52
CA ALA A 73 -1.35 -28.92 32.67
C ALA A 73 -2.43 -28.42 31.70
N LEU A 74 -3.24 -29.32 31.13
CA LEU A 74 -4.38 -28.97 30.29
C LEU A 74 -5.46 -28.19 31.04
N ARG A 75 -5.72 -28.53 32.32
CA ARG A 75 -6.67 -27.76 33.16
C ARG A 75 -6.15 -26.37 33.48
N LEU A 76 -4.85 -26.23 33.74
CA LEU A 76 -4.21 -24.94 34.03
C LEU A 76 -4.28 -23.99 32.83
N ILE A 77 -4.16 -24.52 31.61
CA ILE A 77 -4.28 -23.74 30.36
C ILE A 77 -5.77 -23.53 29.96
N GLY A 78 -6.72 -24.13 30.69
CA GLY A 78 -8.16 -23.94 30.48
C GLY A 78 -8.76 -24.80 29.37
N CYS A 79 -8.16 -25.94 29.04
CA CYS A 79 -8.69 -26.86 28.04
C CYS A 79 -10.04 -27.46 28.49
N PRO A 80 -11.10 -27.38 27.67
CA PRO A 80 -12.44 -27.87 28.03
C PRO A 80 -12.58 -29.40 27.91
N HIS A 81 -11.56 -30.09 27.40
CA HIS A 81 -11.60 -31.52 27.13
C HIS A 81 -10.73 -32.28 28.15
N PRO A 82 -11.30 -33.21 28.95
CA PRO A 82 -10.54 -33.99 29.90
C PRO A 82 -9.71 -35.06 29.18
N LEU A 83 -8.43 -35.18 29.57
CA LEU A 83 -7.52 -36.20 29.05
C LEU A 83 -6.69 -36.78 30.20
N GLU A 84 -6.73 -38.10 30.35
CA GLU A 84 -5.87 -38.82 31.30
C GLU A 84 -4.65 -39.42 30.59
N ALA A 85 -3.53 -39.54 31.31
CA ALA A 85 -2.29 -40.11 30.75
C ALA A 85 -2.47 -41.57 30.28
N SER A 86 -3.33 -42.33 30.96
CA SER A 86 -3.72 -43.70 30.59
C SER A 86 -4.35 -43.77 29.19
N GLN A 87 -5.15 -42.76 28.81
CA GLN A 87 -5.84 -42.71 27.52
C GLN A 87 -4.89 -42.44 26.35
N ILE A 88 -3.74 -41.79 26.62
CA ILE A 88 -2.67 -41.56 25.64
C ILE A 88 -1.90 -42.86 25.40
N GLU A 89 -1.64 -43.63 26.46
CA GLU A 89 -0.98 -44.94 26.37
C GLU A 89 -1.86 -45.99 25.68
N THR A 90 -3.18 -45.98 25.93
CA THR A 90 -4.14 -46.86 25.25
C THR A 90 -4.54 -46.37 23.85
N LEU A 91 -3.97 -45.26 23.37
CA LEU A 91 -4.24 -44.67 22.06
C LEU A 91 -5.74 -44.43 21.81
N ASP A 92 -6.44 -43.85 22.78
CA ASP A 92 -7.85 -43.50 22.64
C ASP A 92 -8.02 -42.23 21.77
N PHE A 93 -8.01 -42.43 20.46
CA PHE A 93 -8.08 -41.34 19.48
C PHE A 93 -9.33 -40.47 19.61
N LYS A 94 -10.43 -40.99 20.19
CA LYS A 94 -11.65 -40.22 20.40
C LYS A 94 -11.49 -39.18 21.50
N ALA A 95 -10.72 -39.48 22.54
CA ALA A 95 -10.41 -38.56 23.63
C ALA A 95 -9.26 -37.60 23.27
N ILE A 96 -8.26 -38.08 22.51
CA ILE A 96 -7.05 -37.32 22.17
C ILE A 96 -7.32 -36.25 21.11
N PHE A 97 -8.13 -36.57 20.09
CA PHE A 97 -8.32 -35.68 18.94
C PHE A 97 -8.88 -34.28 19.29
N PRO A 98 -9.93 -34.14 20.12
CA PRO A 98 -10.46 -32.83 20.52
C PRO A 98 -9.44 -31.95 21.26
N VAL A 99 -8.60 -32.58 22.09
CA VAL A 99 -7.57 -31.89 22.88
C VAL A 99 -6.48 -31.34 21.96
N VAL A 100 -5.97 -32.16 21.04
CA VAL A 100 -4.96 -31.75 20.06
C VAL A 100 -5.49 -30.67 19.14
N GLN A 101 -6.73 -30.80 18.66
CA GLN A 101 -7.35 -29.79 17.80
C GLN A 101 -7.49 -28.43 18.50
N TRP A 102 -7.88 -28.45 19.78
CA TRP A 102 -7.99 -27.24 20.60
C TRP A 102 -6.61 -26.58 20.82
N LEU A 103 -5.61 -27.37 21.22
CA LEU A 103 -4.23 -26.89 21.43
C LEU A 103 -3.64 -26.29 20.16
N VAL A 104 -3.77 -26.98 19.02
CA VAL A 104 -3.26 -26.55 17.72
C VAL A 104 -3.87 -25.22 17.28
N ASN A 105 -5.19 -25.05 17.48
CA ASN A 105 -5.84 -23.78 17.16
C ASN A 105 -5.35 -22.65 18.06
N ARG A 106 -5.07 -22.93 19.34
CA ARG A 106 -4.56 -21.92 20.28
C ARG A 106 -3.13 -21.48 19.94
N VAL A 107 -2.25 -22.42 19.62
CA VAL A 107 -0.88 -22.11 19.14
C VAL A 107 -0.93 -21.26 17.87
N ARG A 108 -1.82 -21.59 16.93
CA ARG A 108 -1.97 -20.82 15.69
C ARG A 108 -2.40 -19.38 15.94
N THR A 109 -3.35 -19.15 16.85
CA THR A 109 -3.78 -17.78 17.19
C THR A 109 -2.63 -16.93 17.75
N LEU A 110 -1.77 -17.51 18.59
CA LEU A 110 -0.63 -16.79 19.16
C LEU A 110 0.44 -16.48 18.10
N GLN A 111 0.72 -17.42 17.18
CA GLN A 111 1.64 -17.21 16.07
C GLN A 111 1.14 -16.16 15.06
N ASP A 112 -0.17 -16.00 14.90
CA ASP A 112 -0.75 -14.97 14.04
C ASP A 112 -0.67 -13.59 14.70
N ASP A 113 -0.97 -13.49 16.00
CA ASP A 113 -0.87 -12.24 16.77
C ASP A 113 0.58 -11.70 16.81
N ASP A 114 1.59 -12.55 17.05
CA ASP A 114 3.01 -12.13 17.06
C ASP A 114 3.49 -11.62 15.69
N ARG A 115 3.07 -12.31 14.60
CA ARG A 115 3.39 -11.88 13.23
C ARG A 115 2.74 -10.55 12.88
N ASP A 116 1.50 -10.33 13.31
CA ASP A 116 0.79 -9.07 13.07
C ASP A 116 1.42 -7.90 13.85
N HIS A 117 1.90 -8.13 15.07
CA HIS A 117 2.66 -7.13 15.84
C HIS A 117 3.99 -6.76 15.21
N GLU A 118 4.73 -7.73 14.67
CA GLU A 118 6.02 -7.49 14.01
C GLU A 118 5.83 -6.73 12.67
N ASN A 119 4.83 -7.12 11.88
CA ASN A 119 4.44 -6.42 10.65
C ASN A 119 3.98 -4.97 10.93
N GLN A 120 3.22 -4.73 12.01
CA GLN A 120 2.83 -3.37 12.40
C GLN A 120 4.02 -2.50 12.81
N LYS A 121 5.02 -3.07 13.49
CA LYS A 121 6.26 -2.35 13.84
C LYS A 121 7.07 -1.97 12.60
N GLU A 122 7.23 -2.89 11.65
CA GLU A 122 7.92 -2.60 10.38
C GLU A 122 7.19 -1.53 9.56
N LEU A 123 5.86 -1.62 9.46
CA LEU A 123 5.04 -0.63 8.77
C LEU A 123 5.15 0.76 9.44
N GLY A 124 5.14 0.80 10.77
CA GLY A 124 5.34 2.04 11.54
C GLY A 124 6.71 2.68 11.26
N LEU A 125 7.76 1.87 11.14
CA LEU A 125 9.11 2.34 10.82
C LEU A 125 9.22 2.90 9.40
N ASP A 126 8.60 2.23 8.41
CA ASP A 126 8.54 2.70 7.02
C ASP A 126 7.77 4.02 6.90
N ILE A 127 6.62 4.14 7.57
CA ILE A 127 5.83 5.38 7.61
C ILE A 127 6.65 6.51 8.23
N MET A 128 7.35 6.26 9.34
CA MET A 128 8.17 7.26 10.01
C MET A 128 9.31 7.76 9.10
N ASN A 129 9.98 6.85 8.39
CA ASN A 129 11.02 7.19 7.43
C ASN A 129 10.49 8.03 6.25
N LYS A 130 9.31 7.68 5.72
CA LYS A 130 8.65 8.47 4.66
C LYS A 130 8.26 9.87 5.13
N ILE A 131 7.71 10.01 6.34
CA ILE A 131 7.38 11.32 6.93
C ILE A 131 8.63 12.18 7.07
N LYS A 132 9.74 11.60 7.54
CA LYS A 132 11.01 12.30 7.67
C LYS A 132 11.54 12.78 6.32
N LEU A 133 11.55 11.91 5.30
CA LEU A 133 11.96 12.26 3.93
C LEU A 133 11.09 13.37 3.32
N LEU A 134 9.77 13.33 3.53
CA LEU A 134 8.87 14.39 3.06
C LEU A 134 9.17 15.73 3.73
N ARG A 135 9.44 15.73 5.04
CA ARG A 135 9.80 16.95 5.78
C ARG A 135 11.11 17.55 5.27
N GLU A 136 12.14 16.71 5.08
CA GLU A 136 13.42 17.15 4.52
C GLU A 136 13.28 17.70 3.09
N ARG A 137 12.37 17.15 2.28
CA ARG A 137 12.10 17.65 0.92
C ARG A 137 11.38 19.00 0.95
N ILE A 138 10.38 19.16 1.82
CA ILE A 138 9.67 20.44 2.04
C ILE A 138 10.64 21.54 2.50
N ASP A 139 11.58 21.19 3.39
CA ASP A 139 12.60 22.12 3.88
C ASP A 139 13.63 22.47 2.78
N LYS A 140 14.05 21.50 1.95
CA LYS A 140 14.95 21.74 0.80
C LYS A 140 14.30 22.58 -0.30
N GLU A 141 13.02 22.39 -0.56
CA GLU A 141 12.25 23.16 -1.54
C GLU A 141 11.95 24.60 -1.06
N GLY A 142 12.32 24.95 0.18
CA GLY A 142 12.25 26.32 0.70
C GLY A 142 10.83 26.80 1.02
N ALA A 143 9.84 25.90 0.96
CA ALA A 143 8.43 26.21 1.21
C ALA A 143 8.21 26.75 2.63
N THR A 144 8.92 26.22 3.64
CA THR A 144 8.85 26.67 5.03
C THR A 144 9.28 28.14 5.18
N ILE A 145 10.33 28.53 4.45
CA ILE A 145 10.85 29.91 4.44
C ILE A 145 9.89 30.84 3.69
N ALA A 146 9.30 30.38 2.59
CA ALA A 146 8.29 31.14 1.85
C ALA A 146 7.03 31.38 2.70
N VAL A 147 6.54 30.36 3.41
CA VAL A 147 5.39 30.49 4.33
C VAL A 147 5.71 31.44 5.48
N GLN A 148 6.90 31.33 6.10
CA GLN A 148 7.33 32.26 7.15
C GLN A 148 7.40 33.71 6.67
N LYS A 149 7.76 33.96 5.40
CA LYS A 149 7.74 35.30 4.79
C LYS A 149 6.33 35.79 4.45
N LEU A 150 5.41 34.88 4.10
CA LEU A 150 4.03 35.23 3.75
C LEU A 150 3.19 35.62 4.97
N ILE A 151 3.44 35.03 6.15
CA ILE A 151 2.70 35.34 7.38
C ILE A 151 2.72 36.85 7.75
N PRO A 152 3.88 37.53 7.84
CA PRO A 152 3.91 38.96 8.16
C PRO A 152 3.34 39.82 7.02
N LEU A 153 3.50 39.40 5.75
CA LEU A 153 2.93 40.10 4.59
C LEU A 153 1.40 40.02 4.57
N LEU A 154 0.81 38.89 4.98
CA LEU A 154 -0.63 38.74 5.12
C LEU A 154 -1.17 39.63 6.26
N GLY A 155 -0.41 39.73 7.36
CA GLY A 155 -0.70 40.64 8.46
C GLY A 155 -0.67 42.11 8.03
N SER A 156 0.32 42.53 7.25
CA SER A 156 0.40 43.89 6.73
C SER A 156 -0.70 44.19 5.70
N LEU A 157 -1.04 43.22 4.84
CA LEU A 157 -2.13 43.36 3.87
C LEU A 157 -3.48 43.58 4.57
N LYS A 158 -3.77 42.80 5.62
CA LYS A 158 -5.01 42.97 6.40
C LYS A 158 -5.07 44.31 7.13
N ASN A 159 -3.93 44.83 7.59
CA ASN A 159 -3.86 46.16 8.20
C ASN A 159 -4.09 47.27 7.16
N LEU A 160 -3.48 47.16 5.98
CA LEU A 160 -3.71 48.09 4.88
C LEU A 160 -5.16 48.11 4.40
N GLU A 161 -5.83 46.94 4.34
CA GLU A 161 -7.24 46.83 3.99
C GLU A 161 -8.14 47.53 5.02
N LEU A 162 -7.80 47.44 6.32
CA LEU A 162 -8.49 48.19 7.38
C LEU A 162 -8.29 49.70 7.21
N GLN A 163 -7.05 50.14 6.97
CA GLN A 163 -6.72 51.55 6.75
C GLN A 163 -7.40 52.12 5.50
N GLU A 164 -7.48 51.34 4.42
CA GLU A 164 -8.20 51.73 3.20
C GLU A 164 -9.69 51.93 3.47
N SER A 165 -10.32 51.00 4.19
CA SER A 165 -11.74 51.10 4.55
C SER A 165 -12.02 52.32 5.44
N GLU A 166 -11.18 52.57 6.45
CA GLU A 166 -11.27 53.75 7.30
C GLU A 166 -11.07 55.04 6.50
N PHE A 167 -10.08 55.08 5.61
CA PHE A 167 -9.80 56.23 4.75
C PHE A 167 -10.95 56.51 3.77
N GLN A 168 -11.48 55.47 3.11
CA GLN A 168 -12.64 55.61 2.22
C GLN A 168 -13.87 56.14 2.97
N SER A 169 -14.12 55.66 4.19
CA SER A 169 -15.19 56.19 5.05
C SER A 169 -14.98 57.67 5.36
N ASN A 170 -13.76 58.05 5.74
CA ASN A 170 -13.42 59.43 6.07
C ASN A 170 -13.52 60.37 4.85
N CYS A 171 -13.06 59.91 3.68
CA CYS A 171 -13.21 60.64 2.42
C CYS A 171 -14.67 60.80 2.02
N ASN A 172 -15.51 59.79 2.24
CA ASN A 172 -16.94 59.88 1.95
C ASN A 172 -17.63 60.92 2.85
N VAL A 173 -17.34 60.91 4.15
CA VAL A 173 -17.83 61.93 5.08
C VAL A 173 -17.37 63.32 4.64
N LYS A 174 -16.08 63.49 4.36
CA LYS A 174 -15.55 64.80 3.96
C LYS A 174 -16.13 65.29 2.63
N ARG A 175 -16.35 64.37 1.69
CA ARG A 175 -17.03 64.66 0.42
C ARG A 175 -18.46 65.13 0.65
N SER A 176 -19.20 64.50 1.55
CA SER A 176 -20.56 64.91 1.89
C SER A 176 -20.59 66.28 2.58
N GLU A 177 -19.64 66.58 3.48
CA GLU A 177 -19.49 67.91 4.09
C GLU A 177 -19.22 68.98 3.02
N LEU A 178 -18.20 68.78 2.18
CA LEU A 178 -17.86 69.74 1.12
C LEU A 178 -19.00 69.90 0.12
N GLN A 179 -19.76 68.84 -0.16
CA GLN A 179 -20.92 68.91 -1.04
C GLN A 179 -22.07 69.71 -0.41
N ALA A 180 -22.23 69.65 0.92
CA ALA A 180 -23.17 70.51 1.65
C ALA A 180 -22.71 71.98 1.64
N ASP A 181 -21.42 72.24 1.84
CA ASP A 181 -20.83 73.59 1.76
C ASP A 181 -20.99 74.16 0.35
N ILE A 182 -20.79 73.36 -0.71
CA ILE A 182 -21.03 73.78 -2.10
C ILE A 182 -22.49 74.16 -2.30
N ILE A 183 -23.44 73.35 -1.82
CA ILE A 183 -24.87 73.65 -1.93
C ILE A 183 -25.22 74.95 -1.19
N GLU A 184 -24.64 75.17 0.00
CA GLU A 184 -24.81 76.42 0.75
C GLU A 184 -24.24 77.62 -0.02
N LEU A 185 -23.01 77.50 -0.54
CA LEU A 185 -22.34 78.54 -1.31
C LEU A 185 -23.06 78.83 -2.64
N GLU A 186 -23.56 77.81 -3.33
CA GLU A 186 -24.40 77.95 -4.53
C GLU A 186 -25.71 78.68 -4.19
N GLY A 187 -26.32 78.37 -3.04
CA GLY A 187 -27.47 79.12 -2.53
C GLY A 187 -27.15 80.58 -2.22
N ARG A 188 -25.97 80.85 -1.65
CA ARG A 188 -25.46 82.21 -1.38
C ARG A 188 -25.16 82.98 -2.66
N ILE A 189 -24.53 82.34 -3.66
CA ILE A 189 -24.27 82.92 -4.99
C ILE A 189 -25.58 83.22 -5.72
N ALA A 190 -26.59 82.35 -5.60
CA ALA A 190 -27.92 82.60 -6.15
C ALA A 190 -28.65 83.77 -5.46
N SER A 191 -28.34 84.06 -4.19
CA SER A 191 -28.91 85.17 -3.42
C SER A 191 -28.14 86.49 -3.53
N ASP A 192 -26.89 86.46 -3.96
CA ASP A 192 -25.98 87.61 -3.92
C ASP A 192 -25.23 87.69 -5.26
N TRP A 193 -25.94 88.13 -6.30
CA TRP A 193 -25.36 88.35 -7.62
C TRP A 193 -24.99 89.82 -7.77
N ASP A 194 -23.88 90.21 -7.15
CA ASP A 194 -23.09 91.36 -7.64
C ASP A 194 -21.76 90.86 -8.19
N GLY A 195 -21.53 91.21 -9.45
CA GLY A 195 -20.44 90.70 -10.25
C GLY A 195 -19.10 91.26 -9.80
N LYS A 196 -18.15 90.35 -9.56
CA LYS A 196 -16.73 90.44 -9.96
C LYS A 196 -15.99 89.24 -9.36
N ILE A 197 -15.77 88.20 -10.15
CA ILE A 197 -14.70 87.23 -9.86
C ILE A 197 -13.56 87.50 -10.84
N PRO A 198 -12.33 87.76 -10.37
CA PRO A 198 -11.18 87.97 -11.24
C PRO A 198 -10.84 86.69 -12.02
N SER A 199 -10.90 86.78 -13.35
CA SER A 199 -10.68 85.69 -14.33
C SER A 199 -9.32 84.97 -14.22
N ASP A 200 -8.35 85.53 -13.48
CA ASP A 200 -7.00 84.98 -13.37
C ASP A 200 -6.84 83.91 -12.28
N CYS A 201 -7.73 83.84 -11.29
CA CYS A 201 -7.63 82.84 -10.22
C CYS A 201 -8.27 81.49 -10.62
N LEU A 202 -9.33 81.54 -11.43
CA LEU A 202 -10.03 80.36 -11.95
C LEU A 202 -9.22 79.62 -13.02
N SER A 203 -8.45 80.35 -13.85
CA SER A 203 -7.60 79.77 -14.88
C SER A 203 -6.41 78.99 -14.28
N HIS A 204 -5.79 79.52 -13.21
CA HIS A 204 -4.74 78.81 -12.48
C HIS A 204 -5.27 77.51 -11.85
N SER A 205 -6.43 77.57 -11.17
CA SER A 205 -7.07 76.39 -10.58
C SER A 205 -7.45 75.32 -11.62
N LEU A 206 -7.88 75.74 -12.82
CA LEU A 206 -8.15 74.81 -13.92
C LEU A 206 -6.89 74.13 -14.43
N VAL A 207 -5.79 74.86 -14.59
CA VAL A 207 -4.49 74.31 -15.01
C VAL A 207 -3.98 73.30 -13.99
N GLU A 208 -4.05 73.63 -12.70
CA GLU A 208 -3.67 72.74 -11.60
C GLU A 208 -4.51 71.45 -11.61
N SER A 209 -5.84 71.55 -11.76
CA SER A 209 -6.72 70.38 -11.86
C SER A 209 -6.47 69.51 -13.10
N LEU A 210 -6.05 70.10 -14.22
CA LEU A 210 -5.69 69.38 -15.44
C LEU A 210 -4.34 68.65 -15.29
N GLU A 211 -3.38 69.27 -14.62
CA GLU A 211 -2.10 68.64 -14.28
C GLU A 211 -2.29 67.47 -13.31
N GLU A 212 -3.12 67.64 -12.28
CA GLU A 212 -3.54 66.56 -11.39
C GLU A 212 -4.20 65.42 -12.16
N LEU A 213 -5.14 65.73 -13.07
CA LEU A 213 -5.79 64.73 -13.92
C LEU A 213 -4.79 63.99 -14.82
N HIS A 214 -3.83 64.70 -15.41
CA HIS A 214 -2.78 64.09 -16.22
C HIS A 214 -1.85 63.20 -15.39
N SER A 215 -1.51 63.61 -14.16
CA SER A 215 -0.72 62.82 -13.23
C SER A 215 -1.45 61.54 -12.81
N ALA A 216 -2.74 61.63 -12.48
CA ALA A 216 -3.60 60.50 -12.15
C ALA A 216 -3.76 59.53 -13.34
N LYS A 217 -3.93 60.05 -14.56
CA LYS A 217 -3.95 59.22 -15.79
C LYS A 217 -2.62 58.49 -15.99
N LYS A 218 -1.48 59.13 -15.73
CA LYS A 218 -0.14 58.52 -15.83
C LYS A 218 0.04 57.41 -14.79
N GLU A 219 -0.44 57.63 -13.57
CA GLU A 219 -0.42 56.61 -12.51
C GLU A 219 -1.31 55.42 -12.87
N LEU A 220 -2.55 55.68 -13.34
CA LEU A 220 -3.46 54.63 -13.80
C LEU A 220 -2.84 53.81 -14.94
N ALA A 221 -2.20 54.46 -15.92
CA ALA A 221 -1.49 53.76 -16.99
C ALA A 221 -0.33 52.89 -16.47
N ALA A 222 0.40 53.35 -15.44
CA ALA A 222 1.44 52.55 -14.80
C ALA A 222 0.84 51.33 -14.07
N ARG A 223 -0.26 51.51 -13.33
CA ARG A 223 -0.98 50.41 -12.65
C ARG A 223 -1.55 49.40 -13.65
N CYS A 224 -2.15 49.85 -14.75
CA CYS A 224 -2.65 48.97 -15.82
C CYS A 224 -1.52 48.13 -16.45
N ARG A 225 -0.34 48.72 -16.69
CA ARG A 225 0.83 47.97 -17.16
C ARG A 225 1.28 46.91 -16.15
N ALA A 226 1.28 47.24 -14.85
CA ALA A 226 1.61 46.29 -13.80
C ALA A 226 0.60 45.13 -13.74
N ILE A 227 -0.71 45.41 -13.84
CA ILE A 227 -1.76 44.38 -13.89
C ILE A 227 -1.56 43.44 -15.07
N ILE A 228 -1.26 43.98 -16.26
CA ILE A 228 -1.00 43.15 -17.45
C ILE A 228 0.25 42.28 -17.25
N ALA A 229 1.30 42.80 -16.61
CA ALA A 229 2.49 42.02 -16.30
C ALA A 229 2.18 40.85 -15.36
N VAL A 230 1.38 41.09 -14.31
CA VAL A 230 0.94 40.02 -13.38
C VAL A 230 0.03 39.01 -14.09
N LYS A 231 -0.88 39.45 -14.97
CA LYS A 231 -1.72 38.54 -15.76
C LYS A 231 -0.89 37.61 -16.64
N ARG A 232 0.14 38.13 -17.31
CA ARG A 232 1.08 37.29 -18.08
C ARG A 232 1.78 36.25 -17.23
N GLN A 233 2.25 36.63 -16.04
CA GLN A 233 2.86 35.69 -15.10
C GLN A 233 1.87 34.62 -14.60
N LEU A 234 0.57 34.96 -14.53
CA LEU A 234 -0.48 34.01 -14.18
C LEU A 234 -0.80 33.06 -15.33
N ASP A 235 -0.79 33.55 -16.58
CA ASP A 235 -0.98 32.74 -17.78
C ASP A 235 0.17 31.72 -17.97
N ASP A 236 1.36 31.99 -17.44
CA ASP A 236 2.49 31.04 -17.43
C ASP A 236 2.28 29.88 -16.43
N VAL A 237 1.28 29.95 -15.54
CA VAL A 237 0.94 28.88 -14.61
C VAL A 237 -0.12 27.96 -15.23
N PRO A 238 0.12 26.64 -15.30
CA PRO A 238 -0.85 25.71 -15.86
C PRO A 238 -2.20 25.81 -15.16
N SER A 239 -3.24 26.01 -15.96
CA SER A 239 -4.62 25.99 -15.51
C SER A 239 -5.02 24.61 -14.98
N GLN A 240 -6.10 24.56 -14.19
CA GLN A 240 -6.64 23.30 -13.69
C GLN A 240 -6.98 22.32 -14.83
N SER A 241 -7.45 22.83 -15.97
CA SER A 241 -7.70 22.02 -17.16
C SER A 241 -6.43 21.41 -17.76
N GLU A 242 -5.32 22.15 -17.81
CA GLU A 242 -4.04 21.66 -18.31
C GLU A 242 -3.44 20.61 -17.37
N LEU A 243 -3.54 20.83 -16.06
CA LEU A 243 -3.12 19.83 -15.07
C LEU A 243 -3.86 18.50 -15.24
N ILE A 244 -5.18 18.54 -15.45
CA ILE A 244 -5.98 17.34 -15.72
C ILE A 244 -5.56 16.67 -17.04
N GLN A 245 -5.24 17.45 -18.08
CA GLN A 245 -4.73 16.90 -19.33
C GLN A 245 -3.37 16.21 -19.14
N TYR A 246 -2.46 16.81 -18.38
CA TYR A 246 -1.18 16.21 -18.05
C TYR A 246 -1.35 14.92 -17.25
N GLU A 247 -2.21 14.91 -16.24
CA GLU A 247 -2.51 13.71 -15.44
C GLU A 247 -2.99 12.55 -16.32
N ARG A 248 -3.91 12.82 -17.26
CA ARG A 248 -4.37 11.82 -18.25
C ARG A 248 -3.21 11.35 -19.13
N ARG A 249 -2.40 12.29 -19.64
CA ARG A 249 -1.27 11.97 -20.50
C ARG A 249 -0.20 11.13 -19.79
N PHE A 250 0.08 11.42 -18.53
CA PHE A 250 0.97 10.61 -17.70
C PHE A 250 0.40 9.21 -17.45
N SER A 251 -0.90 9.10 -17.21
CA SER A 251 -1.58 7.82 -17.05
C SER A 251 -1.49 6.96 -18.32
N GLU A 252 -1.73 7.55 -19.49
CA GLU A 252 -1.56 6.89 -20.80
C GLU A 252 -0.11 6.44 -21.02
N LEU A 253 0.85 7.34 -20.78
CA LEU A 253 2.27 7.04 -20.92
C LEU A 253 2.69 5.89 -20.00
N TYR A 254 2.21 5.89 -18.76
CA TYR A 254 2.48 4.84 -17.79
C TYR A 254 1.96 3.48 -18.28
N VAL A 255 0.75 3.42 -18.84
CA VAL A 255 0.21 2.21 -19.46
C VAL A 255 1.08 1.75 -20.65
N HIS A 256 1.55 2.67 -21.49
CA HIS A 256 2.46 2.34 -22.59
C HIS A 256 3.80 1.76 -22.10
N ILE A 257 4.41 2.37 -21.08
CA ILE A 257 5.65 1.90 -20.47
C ILE A 257 5.46 0.50 -19.88
N GLN A 258 4.38 0.27 -19.12
CA GLN A 258 4.07 -1.05 -18.57
C GLN A 258 3.89 -2.11 -19.66
N LYS A 259 3.19 -1.78 -20.76
CA LYS A 259 3.01 -2.68 -21.89
C LYS A 259 4.34 -3.04 -22.54
N LYS A 260 5.21 -2.05 -22.77
CA LYS A 260 6.55 -2.27 -23.34
C LYS A 260 7.42 -3.11 -22.41
N HIS A 261 7.41 -2.83 -21.11
CA HIS A 261 8.12 -3.63 -20.11
C HIS A 261 7.69 -5.10 -20.11
N ARG A 262 6.37 -5.35 -20.19
CA ARG A 262 5.84 -6.72 -20.30
C ARG A 262 6.28 -7.40 -21.59
N GLN A 263 6.24 -6.70 -22.73
CA GLN A 263 6.73 -7.22 -24.01
C GLN A 263 8.22 -7.57 -23.94
N THR A 264 9.05 -6.68 -23.40
CA THR A 264 10.48 -6.92 -23.24
C THR A 264 10.76 -8.14 -22.37
N ARG A 265 10.08 -8.27 -21.23
CA ARG A 265 10.19 -9.48 -20.38
C ARG A 265 9.79 -10.76 -21.12
N GLN A 266 8.74 -10.72 -21.94
CA GLN A 266 8.34 -11.87 -22.76
C GLN A 266 9.42 -12.22 -23.78
N TYR A 267 10.02 -11.24 -24.47
CA TYR A 267 11.12 -11.51 -25.40
C TYR A 267 12.33 -12.13 -24.71
N TYR A 268 12.74 -11.63 -23.54
CA TYR A 268 13.82 -12.24 -22.78
C TYR A 268 13.48 -13.66 -22.32
N GLY A 269 12.25 -13.90 -21.84
CA GLY A 269 11.79 -15.23 -21.46
C GLY A 269 11.87 -16.23 -22.63
N THR A 270 11.33 -15.84 -23.79
CA THR A 270 11.40 -16.68 -25.00
C THR A 270 12.83 -16.89 -25.48
N TYR A 271 13.67 -15.85 -25.45
CA TYR A 271 15.08 -15.96 -25.83
C TYR A 271 15.83 -16.94 -24.94
N ASN A 272 15.69 -16.82 -23.61
CA ASN A 272 16.34 -17.71 -22.65
C ASN A 272 15.87 -19.16 -22.83
N ALA A 273 14.57 -19.38 -23.03
CA ALA A 273 14.04 -20.73 -23.29
C ALA A 273 14.62 -21.33 -24.58
N LEU A 274 14.68 -20.55 -25.67
CA LEU A 274 15.29 -21.00 -26.93
C LEU A 274 16.79 -21.28 -26.78
N LEU A 275 17.51 -20.48 -25.98
CA LEU A 275 18.91 -20.69 -25.68
C LEU A 275 19.13 -22.00 -24.91
N GLU A 276 18.32 -22.25 -23.88
CA GLU A 276 18.36 -23.51 -23.12
C GLU A 276 18.06 -24.72 -24.01
N ILE A 277 17.03 -24.64 -24.87
CA ILE A 277 16.71 -25.69 -25.84
C ILE A 277 17.89 -25.95 -26.77
N LYS A 278 18.50 -24.89 -27.32
CA LYS A 278 19.69 -25.00 -28.17
C LYS A 278 20.84 -25.71 -27.44
N GLU A 279 21.12 -25.34 -26.19
CA GLU A 279 22.17 -25.98 -25.40
C GLU A 279 21.89 -27.46 -25.12
N LEU A 280 20.63 -27.81 -24.83
CA LEU A 280 20.23 -29.20 -24.65
C LEU A 280 20.37 -30.01 -25.95
N MET A 281 19.95 -29.45 -27.08
CA MET A 281 20.11 -30.07 -28.39
C MET A 281 21.58 -30.30 -28.75
N LEU A 282 22.47 -29.35 -28.44
CA LEU A 282 23.91 -29.52 -28.64
C LEU A 282 24.49 -30.64 -27.77
N LYS A 283 24.05 -30.74 -26.50
CA LYS A 283 24.44 -31.83 -25.59
C LYS A 283 23.95 -33.19 -26.11
N GLU A 284 22.71 -33.26 -26.62
CA GLU A 284 22.16 -34.48 -27.22
C GLU A 284 22.94 -34.89 -28.47
N THR A 285 23.29 -33.94 -29.34
CA THR A 285 24.09 -34.20 -30.54
C THR A 285 25.47 -34.73 -30.17
N SER A 286 26.13 -34.12 -29.18
CA SER A 286 27.41 -34.59 -28.64
C SER A 286 27.30 -36.00 -28.07
N LEU A 287 26.22 -36.30 -27.33
CA LEU A 287 25.97 -37.61 -26.75
C LEU A 287 25.76 -38.67 -27.84
N LEU A 288 24.93 -38.38 -28.83
CA LEU A 288 24.67 -39.29 -29.96
C LEU A 288 25.95 -39.58 -30.76
N ASN A 289 26.79 -38.57 -31.00
CA ASN A 289 28.09 -38.76 -31.64
C ASN A 289 29.01 -39.66 -30.79
N SER A 290 29.02 -39.47 -29.46
CA SER A 290 29.80 -40.31 -28.55
C SER A 290 29.32 -41.76 -28.53
N ILE A 291 28.01 -41.98 -28.47
CA ILE A 291 27.40 -43.31 -28.54
C ILE A 291 27.75 -43.99 -29.87
N SER A 292 27.63 -43.27 -30.98
CA SER A 292 27.97 -43.80 -32.31
C SER A 292 29.43 -44.24 -32.40
N ALA A 293 30.37 -43.43 -31.89
CA ALA A 293 31.79 -43.78 -31.84
C ALA A 293 32.05 -45.00 -30.94
N GLN A 294 31.51 -45.00 -29.71
CA GLN A 294 31.65 -46.12 -28.77
C GLN A 294 31.06 -47.42 -29.32
N PHE A 295 29.94 -47.36 -30.04
CA PHE A 295 29.29 -48.52 -30.63
C PHE A 295 30.19 -49.24 -31.63
N GLN A 296 30.86 -48.48 -32.52
CA GLN A 296 31.76 -49.04 -33.54
C GLN A 296 32.92 -49.83 -32.91
N GLU A 297 33.49 -49.33 -31.81
CA GLU A 297 34.59 -49.98 -31.11
C GLU A 297 34.11 -51.17 -30.26
N ALA A 298 33.00 -51.00 -29.54
CA ALA A 298 32.51 -51.94 -28.53
C ALA A 298 31.90 -53.22 -29.11
N ILE A 299 31.31 -53.18 -30.31
CA ILE A 299 30.60 -54.34 -30.86
C ILE A 299 31.53 -55.49 -31.32
N THR A 300 32.80 -55.17 -31.52
CA THR A 300 33.83 -56.11 -32.00
C THR A 300 34.16 -57.22 -31.00
N ASN A 301 33.91 -57.02 -29.71
CA ASN A 301 34.20 -58.00 -28.66
C ASN A 301 33.15 -58.03 -27.55
N ALA A 302 33.00 -59.18 -26.87
CA ALA A 302 31.93 -59.38 -25.88
C ALA A 302 32.06 -58.48 -24.64
N ALA A 303 33.30 -58.19 -24.20
CA ALA A 303 33.55 -57.30 -23.07
C ALA A 303 33.17 -55.85 -23.37
N GLY A 304 33.43 -55.39 -24.59
CA GLY A 304 33.04 -54.07 -25.10
C GLY A 304 31.52 -53.92 -25.16
N ARG A 305 30.81 -54.95 -25.64
CA ARG A 305 29.34 -54.99 -25.61
C ARG A 305 28.78 -54.82 -24.20
N MET A 306 29.35 -55.48 -23.20
CA MET A 306 28.90 -55.32 -21.79
C MET A 306 29.15 -53.89 -21.29
N LYS A 307 30.35 -53.34 -21.52
CA LYS A 307 30.67 -51.95 -21.14
C LYS A 307 29.74 -50.92 -21.79
N LEU A 308 29.36 -51.14 -23.05
CA LEU A 308 28.41 -50.27 -23.75
C LEU A 308 27.03 -50.31 -23.08
N ILE A 309 26.56 -51.49 -22.67
CA ILE A 309 25.30 -51.66 -21.94
C ILE A 309 25.36 -50.89 -20.60
N ASP A 310 26.42 -51.08 -19.81
CA ASP A 310 26.59 -50.38 -18.53
C ASP A 310 26.61 -48.85 -18.71
N SER A 311 27.30 -48.36 -19.75
CA SER A 311 27.33 -46.94 -20.13
C SER A 311 25.94 -46.42 -20.49
N MET A 312 25.19 -47.15 -21.32
CA MET A 312 23.84 -46.78 -21.73
C MET A 312 22.88 -46.74 -20.54
N GLU A 313 22.99 -47.70 -19.62
CA GLU A 313 22.18 -47.73 -18.40
C GLU A 313 22.49 -46.53 -17.49
N GLY A 314 23.78 -46.15 -17.36
CA GLY A 314 24.20 -44.94 -16.65
C GLY A 314 23.65 -43.65 -17.27
N ILE A 315 23.68 -43.53 -18.60
CA ILE A 315 23.11 -42.39 -19.33
C ILE A 315 21.61 -42.28 -19.08
N VAL A 316 20.86 -43.38 -19.18
CA VAL A 316 19.41 -43.39 -18.92
C VAL A 316 19.12 -42.98 -17.48
N LYS A 317 19.82 -43.56 -16.50
CA LYS A 317 19.63 -43.22 -15.07
C LYS A 317 19.91 -41.75 -14.79
N SER A 318 21.01 -41.20 -15.30
CA SER A 318 21.37 -39.79 -15.11
C SER A 318 20.39 -38.83 -15.80
N SER A 319 19.87 -39.20 -16.98
CA SER A 319 18.84 -38.43 -17.68
C SER A 319 17.52 -38.43 -16.90
N GLN A 320 17.09 -39.59 -16.40
CA GLN A 320 15.88 -39.75 -15.58
C GLN A 320 15.96 -38.90 -14.30
N GLN A 321 17.08 -38.96 -13.57
CA GLN A 321 17.31 -38.16 -12.37
C GLN A 321 17.25 -36.65 -12.66
N LYS A 322 17.83 -36.21 -13.78
CA LYS A 322 17.78 -34.81 -14.18
C LYS A 322 16.36 -34.36 -14.53
N GLN A 323 15.60 -35.20 -15.22
CA GLN A 323 14.20 -34.94 -15.56
C GLN A 323 13.34 -34.79 -14.30
N GLU A 324 13.47 -35.72 -13.35
CA GLU A 324 12.76 -35.67 -12.06
C GLU A 324 13.07 -34.38 -11.29
N LYS A 325 14.36 -33.99 -11.22
CA LYS A 325 14.78 -32.75 -10.55
C LYS A 325 14.15 -31.50 -11.18
N VAL A 326 14.13 -31.43 -12.51
CA VAL A 326 13.50 -30.31 -13.24
C VAL A 326 11.99 -30.30 -13.02
N GLN A 327 11.36 -31.48 -13.01
CA GLN A 327 9.92 -31.62 -12.82
C GLN A 327 9.47 -31.21 -11.40
N LEU A 328 10.27 -31.54 -10.38
CA LEU A 328 10.03 -31.08 -9.01
C LEU A 328 10.12 -29.55 -8.91
N GLY A 329 11.19 -28.94 -9.43
CA GLY A 329 11.33 -27.49 -9.44
C GLY A 329 10.20 -26.78 -10.19
N PHE A 330 9.74 -27.36 -11.31
CA PHE A 330 8.58 -26.85 -12.04
C PHE A 330 7.30 -26.86 -11.19
N GLN A 331 7.06 -27.94 -10.42
CA GLN A 331 5.88 -28.02 -9.54
C GLN A 331 5.94 -27.00 -8.40
N GLU A 332 7.12 -26.75 -7.84
CA GLU A 332 7.32 -25.73 -6.79
C GLU A 332 7.04 -24.33 -7.32
N GLU A 333 7.63 -23.95 -8.45
CA GLU A 333 7.40 -22.65 -9.10
C GLU A 333 5.93 -22.48 -9.54
N GLN A 334 5.29 -23.55 -10.02
CA GLN A 334 3.88 -23.53 -10.38
C GLN A 334 2.99 -23.21 -9.17
N LYS A 335 3.25 -23.83 -8.02
CA LYS A 335 2.52 -23.55 -6.77
C LYS A 335 2.69 -22.09 -6.34
N VAL A 336 3.91 -21.55 -6.42
CA VAL A 336 4.17 -20.13 -6.11
C VAL A 336 3.41 -19.21 -7.08
N CYS A 337 3.43 -19.52 -8.37
CA CYS A 337 2.72 -18.76 -9.40
C CYS A 337 1.20 -18.76 -9.15
N ASP A 338 0.62 -19.90 -8.82
CA ASP A 338 -0.82 -20.02 -8.57
C ASP A 338 -1.24 -19.32 -7.27
N ALA A 339 -0.41 -19.37 -6.21
CA ALA A 339 -0.61 -18.58 -5.00
C ALA A 339 -0.59 -17.06 -5.28
N LEU A 340 0.37 -16.59 -6.09
CA LEU A 340 0.44 -15.19 -6.49
C LEU A 340 -0.77 -14.75 -7.34
N LYS A 341 -1.22 -15.60 -8.28
CA LYS A 341 -2.43 -15.34 -9.06
C LYS A 341 -3.67 -15.21 -8.17
N GLN A 342 -3.81 -16.09 -7.19
CA GLN A 342 -4.93 -16.07 -6.25
C GLN A 342 -4.91 -14.79 -5.40
N ARG A 343 -3.75 -14.40 -4.86
CA ARG A 343 -3.58 -13.16 -4.10
C ARG A 343 -3.91 -11.93 -4.95
N ASN A 344 -3.46 -11.90 -6.19
CA ASN A 344 -3.76 -10.80 -7.12
C ASN A 344 -5.26 -10.73 -7.48
N ALA A 345 -5.92 -11.88 -7.66
CA ALA A 345 -7.35 -11.95 -7.90
C ALA A 345 -8.15 -11.43 -6.70
N ALA A 346 -7.76 -11.80 -5.48
CA ALA A 346 -8.36 -11.30 -4.24
C ALA A 346 -8.19 -9.79 -4.08
N ALA A 347 -6.96 -9.28 -4.26
CA ALA A 347 -6.69 -7.83 -4.19
C ALA A 347 -7.48 -7.05 -5.27
N SER A 348 -7.58 -7.58 -6.48
CA SER A 348 -8.37 -6.99 -7.56
C SER A 348 -9.88 -6.98 -7.23
N ALA A 349 -10.39 -8.02 -6.57
CA ALA A 349 -11.77 -8.06 -6.11
C ALA A 349 -12.05 -7.03 -5.02
N GLU A 350 -11.15 -6.88 -4.05
CA GLU A 350 -11.26 -5.87 -3.00
C GLU A 350 -11.16 -4.45 -3.58
N GLN A 351 -10.27 -4.20 -4.53
CA GLN A 351 -10.19 -2.92 -5.24
C GLN A 351 -11.53 -2.56 -5.91
N ARG A 352 -12.17 -3.53 -6.59
CA ARG A 352 -13.48 -3.32 -7.22
C ARG A 352 -14.55 -3.02 -6.17
N ARG A 353 -14.53 -3.73 -5.04
CA ARG A 353 -15.45 -3.48 -3.91
C ARG A 353 -15.28 -2.07 -3.36
N CYS A 354 -14.05 -1.63 -3.08
CA CYS A 354 -13.76 -0.28 -2.63
C CYS A 354 -14.25 0.79 -3.61
N TYR A 355 -14.04 0.58 -4.92
CA TYR A 355 -14.54 1.49 -5.95
C TYR A 355 -16.06 1.58 -5.94
N THR A 356 -16.77 0.45 -5.85
CA THR A 356 -18.23 0.43 -5.74
C THR A 356 -18.71 1.17 -4.49
N LEU A 357 -18.06 0.96 -3.34
CA LEU A 357 -18.42 1.62 -2.10
C LEU A 357 -18.20 3.14 -2.18
N LEU A 358 -17.08 3.59 -2.74
CA LEU A 358 -16.80 5.01 -2.95
C LEU A 358 -17.83 5.67 -3.87
N LYS A 359 -18.24 4.98 -4.93
CA LYS A 359 -19.28 5.47 -5.83
C LYS A 359 -20.63 5.60 -5.12
N ALA A 360 -21.03 4.60 -4.35
CA ALA A 360 -22.26 4.66 -3.55
C ALA A 360 -22.20 5.80 -2.51
N PHE A 361 -21.06 5.96 -1.83
CA PHE A 361 -20.84 7.06 -0.89
C PHE A 361 -20.96 8.43 -1.57
N GLN A 362 -20.37 8.60 -2.76
CA GLN A 362 -20.46 9.83 -3.53
C GLN A 362 -21.91 10.16 -3.92
N GLU A 363 -22.69 9.14 -4.32
CA GLU A 363 -24.12 9.29 -4.62
C GLU A 363 -24.93 9.74 -3.39
N GLU A 364 -24.68 9.17 -2.22
CA GLU A 364 -25.31 9.59 -0.96
C GLU A 364 -24.91 11.01 -0.53
N CYS A 365 -23.63 11.39 -0.70
CA CYS A 365 -23.17 12.76 -0.48
C CYS A 365 -23.92 13.76 -1.37
N SER A 366 -24.07 13.45 -2.67
CA SER A 366 -24.84 14.29 -3.60
C SER A 366 -26.33 14.37 -3.24
N LYS A 367 -26.92 13.30 -2.71
CA LYS A 367 -28.31 13.33 -2.20
C LYS A 367 -28.42 14.22 -0.96
N ASN A 368 -27.48 14.10 -0.01
CA ASN A 368 -27.45 14.91 1.20
C ASN A 368 -27.30 16.40 0.88
N GLU A 369 -26.40 16.77 -0.04
CA GLU A 369 -26.27 18.15 -0.52
C GLU A 369 -27.59 18.70 -1.08
N LYS A 370 -28.30 17.92 -1.91
CA LYS A 370 -29.62 18.32 -2.44
C LYS A 370 -30.65 18.54 -1.33
N LEU A 371 -30.70 17.65 -0.33
CA LEU A 371 -31.60 17.78 0.81
C LEU A 371 -31.29 19.02 1.65
N ARG A 372 -30.00 19.29 1.91
CA ARG A 372 -29.57 20.51 2.64
C ARG A 372 -29.97 21.79 1.91
N CYS A 373 -29.88 21.81 0.59
CA CYS A 373 -30.33 22.94 -0.23
C CYS A 373 -31.87 23.14 -0.15
N GLN A 374 -32.65 22.07 -0.02
CA GLN A 374 -34.11 22.14 0.11
C GLN A 374 -34.57 22.58 1.51
N SER A 375 -33.80 22.29 2.56
CA SER A 375 -34.10 22.69 3.94
C SER A 375 -33.71 24.14 4.28
N CYS A 376 -33.05 24.85 3.36
CA CYS A 376 -32.61 26.25 3.54
C CYS A 376 -33.55 27.28 2.89
N THR A 377 -34.67 26.82 2.33
CA THR A 377 -35.79 27.62 1.80
C THR A 377 -37.03 27.36 2.62
#